data_AF-A0A8J5ULU0-F1
#
_entry.id   AF-A0A8J5ULU0-F1
#
_cell.length_a   1.000
_cell.length_b   1.000
_cell.length_c   1.000
_cell.angle_alpha   90.00
_cell.angle_beta   90.00
_cell.angle_gamma   90.00
#
_symmetry.space_group_name_H-M   'P 1'
#
loop_
_entity.id
_entity.type
_entity.pdbx_description
1 polymer ?
#
loop_
_entity_poly.entity_id
_entity_poly.type
_entity_poly.pdbx_seq_one_letter_code
_entity_poly.pdbx_strand_id
1 'polypeptide(L)'
;MARGDDQPLSIRPSPVADRKPQNIAEFIARANAQPGGFRAINEAKLREELAQEEAEYGAALDRDADMADRDQDDDDDQDAPRDLQEVRMEMLKNLDAAGNTALLTLDFLSLLISKQNPTQAGVTLSQGLRDMVGIGTLGTDRLDNPPVTPAKVQEQENIALGLALIQTNKARDAAEAASAFLEKEVTVEGKYWEEIAAVQKSGWSISRVPQERHTLGVRFGFSEAAPEYRNSLAPMRRGNGGAVQLDCGRLGGVSERVVVTYERDGQVTGRSALPAETAADAPLEERVLEARNTIFSQELWHELTREARTLAAYDVKPYDSRLICDIDPASKSRVILELVPLGPQASSDDDLPDNQIAETISLALHTLLSYAHRQNELTRTRPIPPHIPRSRGQQTHALLRPIIARLMHLHNVQVVTKHVGVLVQSLQRAGFPSRFVLHTAPISLTDSDPANQGPNQLASSQIMIRNMLQPIEFNIKLTILPNVSFTVRGRTFLMPVTATYYYVITPPNSPLSAACAPYREGYPDANALADYLGTATTRLLVEHYLAILPPPWSKGIQGNAILNAKNEDCRMVFTVTEEPALHLKSTSIVDGQLMSQEWTWSDDATKIHVQDIIDTEVSKLNL
;
A
#
# COMPACT_ATOMS: atom_id res chain seq x y z
N MET A 1 -32.54 24.55 76.26
CA MET A 1 -31.82 25.57 77.05
C MET A 1 -31.65 26.79 76.17
N ALA A 2 -31.90 27.97 76.74
CA ALA A 2 -32.20 29.21 76.04
C ALA A 2 -30.96 30.01 75.56
N ARG A 3 -31.29 31.04 74.76
CA ARG A 3 -30.57 32.26 74.33
C ARG A 3 -30.18 32.21 72.86
N GLY A 4 -30.56 33.16 72.02
CA GLY A 4 -31.31 34.41 72.19
C GLY A 4 -31.32 35.13 70.85
N ASP A 5 -32.36 35.93 70.60
CA ASP A 5 -32.46 36.83 69.45
C ASP A 5 -31.20 37.70 69.28
N ASP A 6 -30.82 37.96 68.03
CA ASP A 6 -30.43 39.31 67.65
C ASP A 6 -30.82 39.59 66.20
N GLN A 7 -31.79 40.47 66.06
CA GLN A 7 -32.26 41.08 64.82
C GLN A 7 -31.22 42.11 64.33
N PRO A 8 -31.08 42.36 63.01
CA PRO A 8 -29.89 42.99 62.45
C PRO A 8 -29.97 44.52 62.53
N LEU A 9 -29.05 45.15 63.27
CA LEU A 9 -28.82 46.60 63.21
C LEU A 9 -27.32 46.90 63.35
N SER A 10 -26.59 46.80 62.24
CA SER A 10 -25.37 47.57 62.05
C SER A 10 -25.11 47.72 60.56
N ILE A 11 -25.14 48.95 60.05
CA ILE A 11 -24.62 49.34 58.73
C ILE A 11 -23.09 49.27 58.82
N ARG A 12 -22.57 48.06 59.02
CA ARG A 12 -21.17 47.72 58.74
C ARG A 12 -21.21 46.93 57.43
N PRO A 13 -20.29 47.21 56.48
CA PRO A 13 -20.14 46.32 55.34
C PRO A 13 -19.95 44.91 55.90
N SER A 14 -20.74 43.97 55.39
CA SER A 14 -20.61 42.56 55.74
C SER A 14 -19.14 42.18 55.55
N PRO A 15 -18.49 41.51 56.53
CA PRO A 15 -17.15 41.01 56.32
C PRO A 15 -17.22 40.14 55.05
N VAL A 16 -16.41 40.50 54.05
CA VAL A 16 -16.32 39.78 52.79
C VAL A 16 -16.04 38.33 53.17
N ALA A 17 -17.03 37.46 52.99
CA ALA A 17 -16.85 36.04 53.24
C ALA A 17 -15.64 35.59 52.43
N ASP A 18 -14.72 34.86 53.09
CA ASP A 18 -13.53 34.32 52.45
C ASP A 18 -13.93 33.68 51.11
N ARG A 19 -13.41 34.21 49.99
CA ARG A 19 -13.65 33.72 48.62
C ARG A 19 -13.02 32.34 48.36
N LYS A 20 -12.77 31.57 49.41
CA LYS A 20 -12.25 30.21 49.36
C LYS A 20 -13.44 29.26 49.14
N PRO A 21 -13.37 28.36 48.16
CA PRO A 21 -14.44 27.39 47.93
C PRO A 21 -14.63 26.56 49.21
N GLN A 22 -15.88 26.46 49.67
CA GLN A 22 -16.19 25.72 50.91
C GLN A 22 -16.18 24.21 50.66
N ASN A 23 -16.31 23.80 49.41
CA ASN A 23 -16.34 22.41 48.99
C ASN A 23 -15.45 22.17 47.77
N ILE A 24 -14.82 21.00 47.70
CA ILE A 24 -14.05 20.51 46.56
C ILE A 24 -14.91 20.52 45.28
N ALA A 25 -16.21 20.23 45.39
CA ALA A 25 -17.12 20.31 44.24
C ALA A 25 -17.24 21.73 43.66
N GLU A 26 -17.23 22.75 44.52
CA GLU A 26 -17.27 24.16 44.13
C GLU A 26 -15.94 24.60 43.49
N PHE A 27 -14.82 24.12 44.03
CA PHE A 27 -13.51 24.31 43.42
C PHE A 27 -13.43 23.66 42.03
N ILE A 28 -13.93 22.43 41.90
CA ILE A 28 -13.95 21.70 40.62
C ILE A 28 -14.81 22.42 39.58
N ALA A 29 -16.00 22.88 39.97
CA ALA A 29 -16.87 23.63 39.07
C ALA A 29 -16.21 24.94 38.62
N ARG A 30 -15.56 25.66 39.52
CA ARG A 30 -14.87 26.91 39.21
C ARG A 30 -13.66 26.72 38.32
N ALA A 31 -12.86 25.67 38.57
CA ALA A 31 -11.70 25.34 37.75
C ALA A 31 -12.09 24.83 36.35
N ASN A 32 -13.23 24.14 36.21
CA ASN A 32 -13.75 23.72 34.91
C ASN A 32 -14.40 24.86 34.11
N ALA A 33 -14.91 25.89 34.79
CA ALA A 33 -15.42 27.10 34.14
C ALA A 33 -14.30 28.01 33.58
N GLN A 34 -13.05 27.79 33.98
CA GLN A 34 -11.91 28.47 33.39
C GLN A 34 -11.53 27.85 32.02
N PRO A 35 -11.07 28.67 31.06
CA PRO A 35 -10.76 28.20 29.71
C PRO A 35 -9.73 27.06 29.73
N GLY A 36 -10.15 25.89 29.22
CA GLY A 36 -9.34 24.67 29.15
C GLY A 36 -9.47 23.71 30.36
N GLY A 37 -10.24 24.08 31.39
CA GLY A 37 -10.54 23.24 32.55
C GLY A 37 -9.31 22.70 33.30
N PHE A 38 -9.48 21.66 34.12
CA PHE A 38 -8.38 21.07 34.91
C PHE A 38 -7.14 20.65 34.11
N ARG A 39 -7.30 20.34 32.81
CA ARG A 39 -6.20 19.83 31.98
C ARG A 39 -5.30 20.95 31.46
N ALA A 40 -5.81 22.16 31.33
CA ALA A 40 -5.03 23.32 30.88
C ALA A 40 -4.27 24.00 32.03
N ILE A 41 -4.67 23.73 33.28
CA ILE A 41 -4.01 24.24 34.48
C ILE A 41 -2.67 23.52 34.65
N ASN A 42 -1.57 24.25 34.43
CA ASN A 42 -0.21 23.77 34.65
C ASN A 42 0.50 24.67 35.66
N GLU A 43 1.28 24.08 36.57
CA GLU A 43 1.95 24.79 37.67
C GLU A 43 2.89 25.89 37.17
N ALA A 44 3.52 25.68 36.01
CA ALA A 44 4.39 26.67 35.37
C ALA A 44 3.63 27.92 34.92
N LYS A 45 2.43 27.76 34.33
CA LYS A 45 1.57 28.87 33.89
C LYS A 45 1.01 29.64 35.07
N LEU A 46 0.58 28.93 36.12
CA LEU A 46 0.09 29.55 37.35
C LEU A 46 1.14 30.41 38.05
N ARG A 47 2.41 29.98 38.06
CA ARG A 47 3.51 30.80 38.61
C ARG A 47 3.75 32.06 37.78
N GLU A 48 3.61 31.97 36.46
CA GLU A 48 3.76 33.12 35.57
C GLU A 48 2.59 34.10 35.73
N GLU A 49 1.35 33.61 35.83
CA GLU A 49 0.16 34.41 36.13
C GLU A 49 0.25 35.09 37.50
N LEU A 50 0.68 34.38 38.55
CA LEU A 50 0.89 34.98 39.88
C LEU A 50 1.99 36.05 39.86
N ALA A 51 3.08 35.83 39.11
CA ALA A 51 4.13 36.83 38.96
C ALA A 51 3.64 38.07 38.18
N GLN A 52 2.74 37.90 37.21
CA GLN A 52 2.08 39.00 36.51
C GLN A 52 1.10 39.75 37.41
N GLU A 53 0.27 39.05 38.20
CA GLU A 53 -0.63 39.67 39.17
C GLU A 53 0.14 40.41 40.28
N GLU A 54 1.25 39.86 40.78
CA GLU A 54 2.10 40.53 41.76
C GLU A 54 2.77 41.80 41.19
N ALA A 55 3.14 41.78 39.90
CA ALA A 55 3.67 42.96 39.21
C ALA A 55 2.58 44.04 39.00
N GLU A 56 1.33 43.63 38.77
CA GLU A 56 0.19 44.53 38.58
C GLU A 56 -0.30 45.13 39.91
N TYR A 57 -0.31 44.34 40.99
CA TYR A 57 -0.68 44.78 42.34
C TYR A 57 0.38 45.70 42.97
N GLY A 58 1.68 45.49 42.63
CA GLY A 58 2.77 46.37 43.06
C GLY A 58 2.75 47.77 42.45
N ALA A 59 2.05 47.96 41.32
CA ALA A 59 1.92 49.25 40.63
C ALA A 59 0.62 50.01 41.00
N ALA A 60 -0.28 49.42 41.79
CA ALA A 60 -1.62 49.94 42.07
C ALA A 60 -1.75 50.74 43.38
N LEU A 61 -0.65 51.23 43.97
CA LEU A 61 -0.69 52.14 45.12
C LEU A 61 -0.74 53.64 44.76
N ASP A 62 -0.84 54.01 43.47
CA ASP A 62 -0.87 55.42 43.07
C ASP A 62 -1.73 55.74 41.82
N ARG A 63 -2.94 55.18 41.73
CA ARG A 63 -3.98 55.69 40.81
C ARG A 63 -5.36 55.66 41.47
N ASP A 64 -5.90 56.86 41.66
CA ASP A 64 -7.32 57.10 41.92
C ASP A 64 -8.18 56.35 40.90
N ALA A 65 -9.22 55.69 41.40
CA ALA A 65 -10.17 54.93 40.63
C ALA A 65 -11.09 55.86 39.81
N ASP A 66 -10.75 56.08 38.54
CA ASP A 66 -11.70 56.59 37.55
C ASP A 66 -12.68 55.46 37.17
N MET A 67 -13.90 55.61 37.65
CA MET A 67 -15.07 54.84 37.24
C MET A 67 -15.60 55.41 35.91
N ALA A 68 -15.02 54.99 34.80
CA ALA A 68 -15.60 55.22 33.47
C ALA A 68 -15.36 53.99 32.57
N ASP A 69 -16.45 53.56 31.94
CA ASP A 69 -16.56 52.56 30.87
C ASP A 69 -16.18 51.10 31.17
N ARG A 70 -17.19 50.36 31.64
CA ARG A 70 -17.40 48.94 31.29
C ARG A 70 -18.89 48.73 30.96
N ASP A 71 -19.33 49.33 29.87
CA ASP A 71 -20.59 49.01 29.19
C ASP A 71 -20.30 48.94 27.68
N GLN A 72 -19.66 47.86 27.23
CA GLN A 72 -19.71 47.36 25.86
C GLN A 72 -18.95 46.04 25.80
N ASP A 73 -19.51 45.10 25.02
CA ASP A 73 -19.01 43.76 24.66
C ASP A 73 -19.66 42.55 25.37
N ASP A 74 -20.98 42.58 25.60
CA ASP A 74 -21.78 41.39 25.96
C ASP A 74 -22.68 40.87 24.79
N ASP A 75 -22.54 41.39 23.57
CA ASP A 75 -23.40 41.00 22.43
C ASP A 75 -22.79 39.95 21.48
N ASP A 76 -21.53 39.54 21.63
CA ASP A 76 -20.88 38.54 20.76
C ASP A 76 -20.91 37.09 21.31
N ASP A 77 -21.43 36.88 22.53
CA ASP A 77 -21.50 35.54 23.16
C ASP A 77 -22.74 34.71 22.76
N GLN A 78 -23.54 35.16 21.78
CA GLN A 78 -24.70 34.39 21.27
C GLN A 78 -24.33 33.31 20.24
N ASP A 79 -23.07 33.23 19.80
CA ASP A 79 -22.60 32.28 18.78
C ASP A 79 -22.03 30.97 19.36
N ALA A 80 -22.05 30.77 20.68
CA ALA A 80 -21.83 29.44 21.23
C ALA A 80 -23.05 28.56 20.87
N PRO A 81 -22.86 27.38 20.25
CA PRO A 81 -23.97 26.50 19.91
C PRO A 81 -24.66 26.08 21.20
N ARG A 82 -25.84 26.66 21.48
CA ARG A 82 -26.68 26.25 22.61
C ARG A 82 -26.88 24.75 22.55
N ASP A 83 -26.77 24.07 23.68
CA ASP A 83 -26.94 22.62 23.71
C ASP A 83 -28.37 22.29 23.23
N LEU A 84 -28.47 21.39 22.25
CA LEU A 84 -29.74 20.88 21.74
C LEU A 84 -30.63 20.36 22.88
N GLN A 85 -30.04 19.83 23.94
CA GLN A 85 -30.79 19.39 25.12
C GLN A 85 -31.37 20.57 25.92
N GLU A 86 -30.63 21.67 26.04
CA GLU A 86 -31.12 22.88 26.70
C GLU A 86 -32.27 23.51 25.92
N VAL A 87 -32.10 23.68 24.61
CA VAL A 87 -33.16 24.20 23.73
C VAL A 87 -34.41 23.31 23.80
N ARG A 88 -34.22 21.98 23.82
CA ARG A 88 -35.31 21.02 24.00
C ARG A 88 -36.00 21.18 25.36
N MET A 89 -35.25 21.37 26.43
CA MET A 89 -35.80 21.53 27.78
C MET A 89 -36.58 22.83 27.93
N GLU A 90 -36.07 23.94 27.36
CA GLU A 90 -36.78 25.21 27.29
C GLU A 90 -38.09 25.09 26.51
N MET A 91 -38.06 24.42 25.36
CA MET A 91 -39.25 24.15 24.56
C MET A 91 -40.28 23.35 25.34
N LEU A 92 -39.87 22.29 26.03
CA LEU A 92 -40.76 21.46 26.85
C LEU A 92 -41.35 22.25 28.02
N LYS A 93 -40.55 23.08 28.70
CA LYS A 93 -41.03 23.94 29.80
C LYS A 93 -42.11 24.90 29.32
N ASN A 94 -41.92 25.55 28.18
CA ASN A 94 -42.89 26.46 27.59
C ASN A 94 -44.16 25.72 27.14
N LEU A 95 -44.01 24.52 26.57
CA LEU A 95 -45.11 23.65 26.19
C LEU A 95 -45.94 23.22 27.41
N ASP A 96 -45.29 22.82 28.50
CA ASP A 96 -45.95 22.41 29.75
C ASP A 96 -46.69 23.57 30.39
N ALA A 97 -46.10 24.77 30.40
CA ALA A 97 -46.77 25.97 30.91
C ALA A 97 -48.03 26.32 30.09
N ALA A 98 -47.93 26.27 28.76
CA ALA A 98 -49.07 26.49 27.87
C ALA A 98 -50.13 25.38 28.02
N GLY A 99 -49.72 24.13 28.11
CA GLY A 99 -50.59 22.97 28.32
C GLY A 99 -51.34 23.04 29.65
N ASN A 100 -50.65 23.35 30.74
CA ASN A 100 -51.27 23.56 32.05
C ASN A 100 -52.28 24.71 32.01
N THR A 101 -51.95 25.82 31.35
CA THR A 101 -52.87 26.94 31.20
C THR A 101 -54.12 26.50 30.44
N ALA A 102 -53.97 25.80 29.31
CA ALA A 102 -55.10 25.31 28.52
C ALA A 102 -55.99 24.31 29.29
N LEU A 103 -55.39 23.43 30.11
CA LEU A 103 -56.12 22.50 30.97
C LEU A 103 -56.91 23.24 32.06
N LEU A 104 -56.33 24.27 32.67
CA LEU A 104 -57.04 25.13 33.63
C LEU A 104 -58.22 25.85 32.96
N THR A 105 -58.05 26.36 31.73
CA THR A 105 -59.16 26.99 30.99
C THR A 105 -60.24 25.98 30.63
N LEU A 106 -59.86 24.75 30.26
CA LEU A 106 -60.80 23.67 29.98
C LEU A 106 -61.59 23.28 31.23
N ASP A 107 -60.93 23.17 32.39
CA ASP A 107 -61.58 22.91 33.68
C ASP A 107 -62.55 24.03 34.05
N PHE A 108 -62.16 25.29 33.86
CA PHE A 108 -63.01 26.45 34.10
C PHE A 108 -64.27 26.45 33.23
N LEU A 109 -64.12 26.23 31.92
CA LEU A 109 -65.25 26.15 30.97
C LEU A 109 -66.13 24.93 31.26
N SER A 110 -65.53 23.79 31.61
CA SER A 110 -66.24 22.57 31.97
C SER A 110 -67.08 22.79 33.23
N LEU A 111 -66.56 23.44 34.27
CA LEU A 111 -67.34 23.84 35.44
C LEU A 111 -68.50 24.76 35.09
N LEU A 112 -68.31 25.72 34.17
CA LEU A 112 -69.38 26.63 33.74
C LEU A 112 -70.52 25.89 33.02
N ILE A 113 -70.19 24.97 32.11
CA ILE A 113 -71.15 24.20 31.31
C ILE A 113 -71.80 23.09 32.14
N SER A 114 -71.13 22.60 33.18
CA SER A 114 -71.58 21.49 34.02
C SER A 114 -72.97 21.70 34.64
N LYS A 115 -73.40 22.96 34.82
CA LYS A 115 -74.73 23.33 35.29
C LYS A 115 -75.84 23.07 34.26
N GLN A 116 -75.54 23.18 32.96
CA GLN A 116 -76.51 22.98 31.87
C GLN A 116 -76.40 21.58 31.26
N ASN A 117 -75.18 21.08 31.05
CA ASN A 117 -74.90 19.78 30.42
C ASN A 117 -73.92 18.95 31.28
N PRO A 118 -74.40 18.30 32.35
CA PRO A 118 -73.54 17.61 33.31
C PRO A 118 -72.84 16.37 32.74
N THR A 119 -73.44 15.70 31.75
CA THR A 119 -72.86 14.51 31.11
C THR A 119 -71.65 14.82 30.25
N GLN A 120 -71.64 15.95 29.54
CA GLN A 120 -70.52 16.36 28.69
C GLN A 120 -69.39 16.96 29.52
N ALA A 121 -69.71 17.85 30.46
CA ALA A 121 -68.71 18.46 31.34
C ALA A 121 -68.02 17.45 32.26
N GLY A 122 -68.70 16.37 32.64
CA GLY A 122 -68.13 15.32 33.49
C GLY A 122 -67.00 14.50 32.84
N VAL A 123 -66.84 14.58 31.51
CA VAL A 123 -65.78 13.88 30.75
C VAL A 123 -64.55 14.76 30.55
N THR A 124 -64.73 16.07 30.43
CA THR A 124 -63.65 17.04 30.18
C THR A 124 -63.08 17.65 31.46
N LEU A 125 -63.82 17.59 32.57
CA LEU A 125 -63.38 18.09 33.86
C LEU A 125 -62.35 17.15 34.51
N SER A 126 -61.26 17.70 35.03
CA SER A 126 -60.27 16.94 35.79
C SER A 126 -60.88 16.29 37.04
N GLN A 127 -60.51 15.04 37.31
CA GLN A 127 -61.10 14.26 38.42
C GLN A 127 -60.85 14.92 39.78
N GLY A 128 -59.64 15.44 40.02
CA GLY A 128 -59.31 16.12 41.28
C GLY A 128 -60.15 17.36 41.54
N LEU A 129 -60.51 18.12 40.50
CA LEU A 129 -61.37 19.30 40.64
C LEU A 129 -62.84 18.91 40.82
N ARG A 130 -63.28 17.86 40.11
CA ARG A 130 -64.63 17.29 40.23
C ARG A 130 -64.94 16.83 41.65
N ASP A 131 -63.98 16.15 42.29
CA ASP A 131 -64.13 15.61 43.63
C ASP A 131 -64.10 16.73 44.70
N MET A 132 -63.35 17.81 44.45
CA MET A 132 -63.20 18.93 45.37
C MET A 132 -64.39 19.89 45.37
N VAL A 133 -64.92 20.21 44.18
CA VAL A 133 -65.86 21.35 43.99
C VAL A 133 -67.24 20.88 43.50
N GLY A 134 -67.34 19.67 42.94
CA GLY A 134 -68.58 19.12 42.39
C GLY A 134 -68.95 19.70 41.02
N ILE A 135 -70.06 19.21 40.47
CA ILE A 135 -70.65 19.65 39.19
C ILE A 135 -71.63 20.79 39.48
N GLY A 136 -71.61 21.85 38.66
CA GLY A 136 -72.62 22.93 38.65
C GLY A 136 -72.26 24.15 39.51
N THR A 137 -71.01 24.28 39.94
CA THR A 137 -70.59 25.27 40.95
C THR A 137 -70.47 26.69 40.41
N LEU A 138 -70.22 26.86 39.11
CA LEU A 138 -70.18 28.17 38.46
C LEU A 138 -71.50 28.48 37.74
N GLY A 139 -71.92 29.73 37.81
CA GLY A 139 -73.06 30.26 37.07
C GLY A 139 -72.65 31.49 36.27
N THR A 140 -73.24 31.66 35.09
CA THR A 140 -73.12 32.91 34.32
C THR A 140 -74.24 33.85 34.75
N ASP A 141 -73.90 35.08 35.09
CA ASP A 141 -74.87 36.16 35.29
C ASP A 141 -74.59 37.32 34.34
N ARG A 142 -75.64 37.99 33.88
CA ARG A 142 -75.53 39.09 32.92
C ARG A 142 -75.36 40.38 33.70
N LEU A 143 -74.10 40.74 33.95
CA LEU A 143 -73.75 42.04 34.49
C LEU A 143 -73.85 43.11 33.39
N ASP A 144 -74.20 44.34 33.77
CA ASP A 144 -74.06 45.49 32.87
C ASP A 144 -72.60 45.65 32.49
N ASN A 145 -72.33 45.82 31.19
CA ASN A 145 -70.97 46.04 30.72
C ASN A 145 -70.38 47.23 31.50
N PRO A 146 -69.12 47.15 31.98
CA PRO A 146 -68.47 48.33 32.53
C PRO A 146 -68.56 49.45 31.49
N PRO A 147 -68.72 50.73 31.88
CA PRO A 147 -68.83 51.82 30.92
C PRO A 147 -67.50 51.95 30.17
N VAL A 148 -67.37 51.21 29.07
CA VAL A 148 -66.22 51.29 28.19
C VAL A 148 -66.38 52.59 27.43
N THR A 149 -65.63 53.61 27.85
CA THR A 149 -65.52 54.86 27.11
C THR A 149 -65.03 54.57 25.69
N PRO A 150 -65.61 55.16 24.63
CA PRO A 150 -65.22 54.88 23.24
C PRO A 150 -63.72 55.15 22.99
N ALA A 151 -63.12 56.06 23.76
CA ALA A 151 -61.68 56.32 23.74
C ALA A 151 -60.83 55.10 24.16
N LYS A 152 -61.27 54.30 25.15
CA LYS A 152 -60.55 53.11 25.60
C LYS A 152 -60.63 51.95 24.61
N VAL A 153 -61.74 51.84 23.87
CA VAL A 153 -61.87 50.86 22.77
C VAL A 153 -60.90 51.19 21.66
N GLN A 154 -60.85 52.46 21.23
CA GLN A 154 -59.89 52.90 20.22
C GLN A 154 -58.43 52.74 20.66
N GLU A 155 -58.13 52.99 21.94
CA GLU A 155 -56.81 52.74 22.51
C GLU A 155 -56.43 51.25 22.45
N GLN A 156 -57.33 50.36 22.85
CA GLN A 156 -57.11 48.90 22.78
C GLN A 156 -56.98 48.40 21.34
N GLU A 157 -57.78 48.92 20.40
CA GLU A 157 -57.66 48.62 18.97
C GLU A 157 -56.30 49.06 18.42
N ASN A 158 -55.85 50.27 18.78
CA ASN A 158 -54.54 50.78 18.37
C ASN A 158 -53.39 49.97 18.98
N ILE A 159 -53.51 49.53 20.24
CA ILE A 159 -52.52 48.65 20.88
C ILE A 159 -52.50 47.28 20.18
N ALA A 160 -53.66 46.68 19.89
CA ALA A 160 -53.74 45.40 19.19
C ALA A 160 -53.16 45.49 17.78
N LEU A 161 -53.46 46.56 17.05
CA LEU A 161 -52.91 46.84 15.72
C LEU A 161 -51.40 47.06 15.80
N GLY A 162 -50.92 47.84 16.77
CA GLY A 162 -49.49 48.06 17.01
C GLY A 162 -48.74 46.77 17.34
N LEU A 163 -49.28 45.92 18.21
CA LEU A 163 -48.72 44.61 18.51
C LEU A 163 -48.68 43.72 17.28
N ALA A 164 -49.76 43.68 16.49
CA ALA A 164 -49.79 42.92 15.24
C ALA A 164 -48.72 43.39 14.26
N LEU A 165 -48.56 44.70 14.07
CA LEU A 165 -47.52 45.28 13.21
C LEU A 165 -46.11 44.92 13.69
N ILE A 166 -45.84 45.06 14.99
CA ILE A 166 -44.53 44.70 15.57
C ILE A 166 -44.23 43.21 15.33
N GLN A 167 -45.20 42.32 15.53
CA GLN A 167 -45.01 40.88 15.28
C GLN A 167 -44.81 40.58 13.80
N THR A 168 -45.52 41.25 12.89
CA THR A 168 -45.30 41.08 11.45
C THR A 168 -43.91 41.57 11.02
N ASN A 169 -43.42 42.66 11.60
CA ASN A 169 -42.06 43.13 11.34
C ASN A 169 -41.01 42.15 11.87
N LYS A 170 -41.18 41.64 13.10
CA LYS A 170 -40.31 40.59 13.64
C LYS A 170 -40.28 39.34 12.76
N ALA A 171 -41.44 38.90 12.26
CA ALA A 171 -41.53 37.77 11.35
C ALA A 171 -40.84 38.05 10.01
N ARG A 172 -40.96 39.27 9.47
CA ARG A 172 -40.26 39.71 8.26
C ARG A 172 -38.74 39.69 8.48
N ASP A 173 -38.26 40.30 9.55
CA ASP A 173 -36.83 40.40 9.84
C ASP A 173 -36.22 39.00 10.09
N ALA A 174 -36.95 38.11 10.77
CA ALA A 174 -36.56 36.70 10.92
C ALA A 174 -36.55 35.94 9.59
N ALA A 175 -37.52 36.19 8.70
CA ALA A 175 -37.55 35.59 7.37
C ALA A 175 -36.40 36.09 6.49
N GLU A 176 -36.03 37.36 6.59
CA GLU A 176 -34.90 37.96 5.88
C GLU A 176 -33.57 37.37 6.37
N ALA A 177 -33.39 37.25 7.69
CA ALA A 177 -32.23 36.58 8.29
C ALA A 177 -32.13 35.10 7.86
N ALA A 178 -33.24 34.38 7.88
CA ALA A 178 -33.29 32.99 7.41
C ALA A 178 -32.97 32.87 5.92
N SER A 179 -33.46 33.79 5.09
CA SER A 179 -33.16 33.83 3.65
C SER A 179 -31.66 34.06 3.41
N ALA A 180 -31.05 35.01 4.11
CA ALA A 180 -29.63 35.30 4.00
C ALA A 180 -28.76 34.10 4.45
N PHE A 181 -29.18 33.39 5.49
CA PHE A 181 -28.52 32.15 5.92
C PHE A 181 -28.65 31.03 4.88
N LEU A 182 -29.86 30.81 4.35
CA LEU A 182 -30.10 29.79 3.33
C LEU A 182 -29.36 30.09 2.02
N GLU A 183 -29.24 31.35 1.62
CA GLU A 183 -28.48 31.74 0.44
C GLU A 183 -27.00 31.38 0.60
N LYS A 184 -26.40 31.68 1.76
CA LYS A 184 -25.03 31.25 2.08
C LYS A 184 -24.92 29.73 1.97
N GLU A 185 -25.83 28.99 2.59
CA GLU A 185 -25.82 27.53 2.57
C GLU A 185 -25.95 26.95 1.15
N VAL A 186 -26.80 27.54 0.30
CA VAL A 186 -26.96 27.17 -1.12
C VAL A 186 -25.69 27.41 -1.91
N THR A 187 -24.96 28.51 -1.66
CA THR A 187 -23.68 28.75 -2.37
C THR A 187 -22.62 27.71 -2.00
N VAL A 188 -22.58 27.30 -0.74
CA VAL A 188 -21.62 26.31 -0.24
C VAL A 188 -21.99 24.91 -0.76
N GLU A 189 -23.28 24.58 -0.78
CA GLU A 189 -23.80 23.34 -1.36
C GLU A 189 -23.59 23.29 -2.88
N GLY A 190 -23.71 24.43 -3.56
CA GLY A 190 -23.43 24.55 -5.00
C GLY A 190 -22.00 24.15 -5.35
N LYS A 191 -21.01 24.59 -4.57
CA LYS A 191 -19.59 24.19 -4.73
C LYS A 191 -19.40 22.69 -4.52
N TYR A 192 -20.03 22.12 -3.50
CA TYR A 192 -19.98 20.69 -3.22
C TYR A 192 -20.51 19.85 -4.40
N TRP A 193 -21.66 20.21 -4.96
CA TRP A 193 -22.21 19.50 -6.13
C TRP A 193 -21.41 19.70 -7.41
N GLU A 194 -20.77 20.86 -7.58
CA GLU A 194 -19.89 21.14 -8.72
C GLU A 194 -18.67 20.20 -8.71
N GLU A 195 -18.00 20.04 -7.57
CA GLU A 195 -16.87 19.11 -7.43
C GLU A 195 -17.29 17.65 -7.63
N ILE A 196 -18.45 17.24 -7.10
CA ILE A 196 -18.99 15.88 -7.33
C ILE A 196 -19.30 15.66 -8.81
N ALA A 197 -19.88 16.66 -9.48
CA ALA A 197 -20.16 16.58 -10.90
C ALA A 197 -18.87 16.50 -11.73
N ALA A 198 -17.80 17.17 -11.29
CA ALA A 198 -16.48 17.10 -11.94
C ALA A 198 -15.89 15.67 -11.85
N VAL A 199 -15.94 15.04 -10.67
CA VAL A 199 -15.56 13.63 -10.47
C VAL A 199 -16.40 12.66 -11.29
N GLN A 200 -17.71 12.91 -11.43
CA GLN A 200 -18.55 12.09 -12.29
C GLN A 200 -18.19 12.25 -13.77
N LYS A 201 -17.91 13.49 -14.22
CA LYS A 201 -17.48 13.79 -15.59
C LYS A 201 -16.12 13.18 -15.93
N SER A 202 -15.21 13.06 -14.96
CA SER A 202 -13.93 12.37 -15.16
C SER A 202 -14.06 10.83 -15.20
N GLY A 203 -15.28 10.29 -15.05
CA GLY A 203 -15.57 8.87 -15.26
C GLY A 203 -15.53 8.01 -14.00
N TRP A 204 -15.44 8.60 -12.81
CA TRP A 204 -15.47 7.85 -11.55
C TRP A 204 -16.89 7.39 -11.20
N SER A 205 -17.01 6.18 -10.66
CA SER A 205 -18.29 5.65 -10.19
C SER A 205 -18.63 6.18 -8.80
N ILE A 206 -19.79 6.83 -8.67
CA ILE A 206 -20.32 7.35 -7.40
C ILE A 206 -21.44 6.44 -6.91
N SER A 207 -21.45 6.13 -5.62
CA SER A 207 -22.49 5.32 -4.97
C SER A 207 -22.80 5.80 -3.57
N ARG A 208 -23.99 5.47 -3.04
CA ARG A 208 -24.34 5.80 -1.65
C ARG A 208 -23.56 4.93 -0.67
N VAL A 209 -23.08 5.53 0.42
CA VAL A 209 -22.37 4.79 1.46
C VAL A 209 -23.34 3.87 2.19
N PRO A 210 -23.04 2.57 2.38
CA PRO A 210 -23.98 1.61 2.99
C PRO A 210 -24.44 1.97 4.41
N GLN A 211 -23.56 2.58 5.21
CA GLN A 211 -23.83 2.99 6.60
C GLN A 211 -24.41 4.41 6.70
N GLU A 212 -24.12 5.28 5.73
CA GLU A 212 -24.56 6.68 5.69
C GLU A 212 -25.34 6.94 4.40
N ARG A 213 -26.66 6.70 4.40
CA ARG A 213 -27.48 6.80 3.18
C ARG A 213 -27.53 8.18 2.54
N HIS A 214 -27.28 9.22 3.33
CA HIS A 214 -27.28 10.62 2.90
C HIS A 214 -25.92 11.06 2.33
N THR A 215 -24.87 10.26 2.50
CA THR A 215 -23.52 10.58 2.03
C THR A 215 -23.24 9.84 0.73
N LEU A 216 -22.71 10.57 -0.26
CA LEU A 216 -22.19 9.99 -1.49
C LEU A 216 -20.74 9.59 -1.30
N GLY A 217 -20.32 8.50 -1.94
CA GLY A 217 -18.94 8.05 -1.93
C GLY A 217 -18.46 7.69 -3.33
N VAL A 218 -17.16 7.90 -3.57
CA VAL A 218 -16.51 7.52 -4.81
C VAL A 218 -15.92 6.12 -4.66
N ARG A 219 -16.24 5.25 -5.60
CA ARG A 219 -15.64 3.92 -5.69
C ARG A 219 -14.38 4.02 -6.56
N PHE A 220 -13.24 3.76 -5.93
CA PHE A 220 -11.93 3.80 -6.56
C PHE A 220 -11.23 2.42 -6.56
N GLY A 221 -11.74 1.45 -5.82
CA GLY A 221 -11.20 0.08 -5.77
C GLY A 221 -11.48 -0.74 -7.04
N PHE A 222 -10.66 -1.76 -7.26
CA PHE A 222 -10.77 -2.66 -8.42
C PHE A 222 -11.72 -3.82 -8.13
N SER A 223 -12.57 -4.18 -9.11
CA SER A 223 -13.56 -5.25 -8.94
C SER A 223 -12.97 -6.65 -8.81
N GLU A 224 -11.73 -6.84 -9.27
CA GLU A 224 -11.00 -8.11 -9.32
C GLU A 224 -9.87 -8.18 -8.29
N ALA A 225 -9.76 -7.15 -7.44
CA ALA A 225 -8.83 -7.12 -6.34
C ALA A 225 -9.18 -8.16 -5.26
N ALA A 226 -8.24 -8.39 -4.34
CA ALA A 226 -8.49 -9.22 -3.18
C ALA A 226 -9.73 -8.73 -2.39
N PRO A 227 -10.46 -9.61 -1.68
CA PRO A 227 -11.72 -9.30 -0.99
C PRO A 227 -11.66 -8.07 -0.07
N GLU A 228 -10.51 -7.86 0.57
CA GLU A 228 -10.25 -6.72 1.46
C GLU A 228 -10.22 -5.38 0.71
N TYR A 229 -9.76 -5.38 -0.54
CA TYR A 229 -9.56 -4.19 -1.38
C TYR A 229 -10.63 -4.02 -2.48
N ARG A 230 -11.51 -5.00 -2.68
CA ARG A 230 -12.51 -5.02 -3.77
C ARG A 230 -13.63 -3.98 -3.64
N ASN A 231 -14.00 -3.64 -2.41
CA ASN A 231 -15.10 -2.74 -2.09
C ASN A 231 -14.59 -1.40 -1.49
N SER A 232 -13.46 -0.92 -1.98
CA SER A 232 -12.89 0.37 -1.56
C SER A 232 -13.75 1.51 -2.08
N LEU A 233 -14.37 2.20 -1.13
CA LEU A 233 -15.29 3.32 -1.28
C LEU A 233 -14.86 4.39 -0.26
N ALA A 234 -14.66 5.62 -0.72
CA ALA A 234 -14.39 6.77 0.15
C ALA A 234 -15.62 7.67 0.17
N PRO A 235 -16.20 7.96 1.34
CA PRO A 235 -17.20 9.00 1.51
C PRO A 235 -16.66 10.36 1.07
N MET A 236 -17.47 11.13 0.35
CA MET A 236 -17.24 12.53 0.04
C MET A 236 -17.98 13.35 1.08
N ARG A 237 -17.25 13.94 2.03
CA ARG A 237 -17.82 14.80 3.08
C ARG A 237 -17.65 16.26 2.68
N ARG A 238 -18.64 17.08 3.01
CA ARG A 238 -18.57 18.51 2.81
C ARG A 238 -17.71 19.15 3.91
N GLY A 239 -16.70 19.92 3.52
CA GLY A 239 -15.93 20.76 4.45
C GLY A 239 -16.63 22.10 4.71
N ASN A 240 -16.13 22.85 5.71
CA ASN A 240 -16.73 24.12 6.15
C ASN A 240 -16.83 25.19 5.04
N GLY A 241 -15.94 25.14 4.05
CA GLY A 241 -15.94 26.06 2.90
C GLY A 241 -16.72 25.59 1.67
N GLY A 242 -17.36 24.41 1.73
CA GLY A 242 -18.07 23.79 0.60
C GLY A 242 -17.21 22.90 -0.29
N ALA A 243 -15.89 22.92 -0.08
CA ALA A 243 -14.98 21.98 -0.71
C ALA A 243 -15.25 20.55 -0.24
N VAL A 244 -15.15 19.59 -1.14
CA VAL A 244 -15.31 18.18 -0.84
C VAL A 244 -14.02 17.63 -0.22
N GLN A 245 -14.15 16.94 0.90
CA GLN A 245 -13.10 16.17 1.54
C GLN A 245 -13.37 14.68 1.33
N LEU A 246 -12.37 13.97 0.79
CA LEU A 246 -12.41 12.51 0.71
C LEU A 246 -12.04 11.92 2.06
N ASP A 247 -12.98 11.17 2.63
CA ASP A 247 -12.73 10.39 3.84
C ASP A 247 -11.99 9.10 3.47
N CYS A 248 -10.67 9.19 3.52
CA CYS A 248 -9.74 8.09 3.27
C CYS A 248 -9.47 7.26 4.54
N GLY A 249 -10.33 7.29 5.56
CA GLY A 249 -10.09 6.56 6.83
C GLY A 249 -9.86 5.05 6.65
N ARG A 250 -10.49 4.43 5.63
CA ARG A 250 -10.26 3.01 5.28
C ARG A 250 -8.88 2.72 4.68
N LEU A 251 -8.19 3.74 4.17
CA LEU A 251 -6.84 3.64 3.62
C LEU A 251 -5.76 3.85 4.69
N GLY A 252 -6.14 4.03 5.96
CA GLY A 252 -5.20 4.37 7.03
C GLY A 252 -4.85 5.86 7.11
N GLY A 253 -5.47 6.69 6.25
CA GLY A 253 -5.29 8.15 6.25
C GLY A 253 -3.95 8.64 5.68
N VAL A 254 -3.11 7.74 5.15
CA VAL A 254 -1.81 8.06 4.57
C VAL A 254 -1.72 7.47 3.17
N SER A 255 -1.17 8.24 2.23
CA SER A 255 -0.87 7.74 0.90
C SER A 255 0.40 6.90 0.91
N GLU A 256 0.35 5.69 0.40
CA GLU A 256 1.46 4.73 0.44
C GLU A 256 1.77 4.15 -0.94
N ARG A 257 3.04 3.78 -1.16
CA ARG A 257 3.54 3.14 -2.39
C ARG A 257 4.55 2.06 -2.07
N VAL A 258 4.58 1.02 -2.92
CA VAL A 258 5.63 0.00 -2.84
C VAL A 258 6.90 0.54 -3.49
N VAL A 259 7.99 0.55 -2.72
CA VAL A 259 9.33 0.94 -3.17
C VAL A 259 10.19 -0.30 -3.30
N VAL A 260 10.94 -0.36 -4.39
CA VAL A 260 11.95 -1.38 -4.65
C VAL A 260 13.33 -0.76 -4.44
N THR A 261 14.14 -1.36 -3.60
CA THR A 261 15.54 -0.99 -3.39
C THR A 261 16.42 -2.15 -3.81
N TYR A 262 17.47 -1.86 -4.57
CA TYR A 262 18.47 -2.81 -5.01
C TYR A 262 19.78 -2.51 -4.28
N GLU A 263 20.32 -3.53 -3.61
CA GLU A 263 21.52 -3.46 -2.80
C GLU A 263 22.57 -4.40 -3.36
N ARG A 264 23.82 -3.94 -3.49
CA ARG A 264 24.97 -4.74 -3.90
C ARG A 264 26.10 -4.52 -2.89
N ASP A 265 26.73 -5.60 -2.42
CA ASP A 265 27.84 -5.55 -1.46
C ASP A 265 27.55 -4.76 -0.16
N GLY A 266 26.29 -4.70 0.28
CA GLY A 266 25.90 -3.96 1.48
C GLY A 266 25.61 -2.47 1.26
N GLN A 267 25.64 -2.00 0.01
CA GLN A 267 25.35 -0.61 -0.36
C GLN A 267 24.14 -0.53 -1.28
N VAL A 268 23.28 0.47 -1.08
CA VAL A 268 22.14 0.72 -1.96
C VAL A 268 22.67 1.27 -3.29
N THR A 269 22.53 0.49 -4.35
CA THR A 269 23.00 0.86 -5.70
C THR A 269 21.85 1.21 -6.65
N GLY A 270 20.59 1.05 -6.23
CA GLY A 270 19.43 1.53 -6.98
C GLY A 270 18.15 1.58 -6.14
N ARG A 271 17.25 2.50 -6.48
CA ARG A 271 15.95 2.66 -5.83
C ARG A 271 14.89 3.10 -6.85
N SER A 272 13.69 2.52 -6.78
CA SER A 272 12.58 2.91 -7.64
C SER A 272 12.05 4.30 -7.28
N ALA A 273 11.52 5.03 -8.26
CA ALA A 273 10.99 6.37 -8.05
C ALA A 273 9.76 6.36 -7.13
N LEU A 274 9.71 7.32 -6.20
CA LEU A 274 8.55 7.55 -5.34
C LEU A 274 7.92 8.91 -5.71
N PRO A 275 6.66 8.97 -6.16
CA PRO A 275 6.00 10.23 -6.47
C PRO A 275 5.76 11.05 -5.19
N ALA A 276 5.61 12.37 -5.35
CA ALA A 276 5.19 13.24 -4.25
C ALA A 276 3.72 12.96 -3.87
N GLU A 277 3.38 13.22 -2.60
CA GLU A 277 2.01 13.25 -2.12
C GLU A 277 1.21 14.35 -2.84
N THR A 278 -0.06 14.09 -3.13
CA THR A 278 -0.92 15.10 -3.76
C THR A 278 -1.19 16.22 -2.76
N ALA A 279 -1.10 17.48 -3.20
CA ALA A 279 -1.41 18.62 -2.34
C ALA A 279 -2.88 18.57 -1.85
N ALA A 280 -3.12 19.05 -0.62
CA ALA A 280 -4.48 19.07 -0.05
C ALA A 280 -5.46 19.93 -0.87
N ASP A 281 -4.94 20.96 -1.55
CA ASP A 281 -5.70 21.90 -2.40
C ASP A 281 -5.88 21.38 -3.84
N ALA A 282 -5.38 20.18 -4.14
CA ALA A 282 -5.52 19.58 -5.46
C ALA A 282 -6.99 19.28 -5.80
N PRO A 283 -7.33 19.28 -7.10
CA PRO A 283 -8.67 18.92 -7.54
C PRO A 283 -9.08 17.53 -7.01
N LEU A 284 -10.37 17.37 -6.73
CA LEU A 284 -10.90 16.17 -6.09
C LEU A 284 -10.53 14.90 -6.88
N GLU A 285 -10.49 14.98 -8.21
CA GLU A 285 -10.13 13.89 -9.11
C GLU A 285 -8.71 13.36 -8.89
N GLU A 286 -7.75 14.24 -8.61
CA GLU A 286 -6.36 13.87 -8.32
C GLU A 286 -6.27 13.16 -6.98
N ARG A 287 -7.01 13.63 -5.97
CA ARG A 287 -7.12 12.96 -4.66
C ARG A 287 -7.78 11.58 -4.77
N VAL A 288 -8.80 11.42 -5.63
CA VAL A 288 -9.38 10.10 -5.94
C VAL A 288 -8.36 9.19 -6.63
N LEU A 289 -7.58 9.73 -7.57
CA LEU A 289 -6.55 8.97 -8.28
C LEU A 289 -5.42 8.53 -7.33
N GLU A 290 -5.01 9.38 -6.40
CA GLU A 290 -4.05 9.01 -5.36
C GLU A 290 -4.58 7.90 -4.46
N ALA A 291 -5.82 8.04 -3.97
CA ALA A 291 -6.50 7.00 -3.18
C ALA A 291 -6.57 5.66 -3.93
N ARG A 292 -6.82 5.69 -5.24
CA ARG A 292 -6.79 4.51 -6.12
C ARG A 292 -5.40 3.89 -6.21
N ASN A 293 -4.38 4.70 -6.39
CA ASN A 293 -3.02 4.19 -6.50
C ASN A 293 -2.53 3.63 -5.15
N THR A 294 -2.99 4.22 -4.04
CA THR A 294 -2.65 3.77 -2.68
C THR A 294 -3.26 2.42 -2.38
N ILE A 295 -4.55 2.22 -2.69
CA ILE A 295 -5.17 0.90 -2.53
C ILE A 295 -4.50 -0.16 -3.42
N PHE A 296 -4.08 0.23 -4.64
CA PHE A 296 -3.36 -0.69 -5.53
C PHE A 296 -2.00 -1.10 -4.94
N SER A 297 -1.26 -0.16 -4.35
CA SER A 297 0.02 -0.44 -3.69
C SER A 297 -0.14 -1.27 -2.41
N GLN A 298 -1.17 -1.00 -1.61
CA GLN A 298 -1.49 -1.80 -0.42
C GLN A 298 -1.87 -3.24 -0.80
N GLU A 299 -2.67 -3.42 -1.87
CA GLU A 299 -2.98 -4.73 -2.41
C GLU A 299 -1.72 -5.45 -2.94
N LEU A 300 -0.87 -4.73 -3.68
CA LEU A 300 0.39 -5.28 -4.18
C LEU A 300 1.27 -5.78 -3.04
N TRP A 301 1.41 -4.98 -1.97
CA TRP A 301 2.15 -5.36 -0.77
C TRP A 301 1.55 -6.60 -0.07
N HIS A 302 0.23 -6.66 0.02
CA HIS A 302 -0.48 -7.81 0.60
C HIS A 302 -0.20 -9.09 -0.18
N GLU A 303 -0.35 -9.07 -1.50
CA GLU A 303 -0.14 -10.25 -2.35
C GLU A 303 1.35 -10.64 -2.41
N LEU A 304 2.28 -9.68 -2.39
CA LEU A 304 3.72 -9.95 -2.26
C LEU A 304 4.06 -10.67 -0.95
N THR A 305 3.53 -10.17 0.17
CA THR A 305 3.73 -10.78 1.49
C THR A 305 3.15 -12.19 1.55
N ARG A 306 2.01 -12.40 0.87
CA ARG A 306 1.36 -13.70 0.77
C ARG A 306 2.15 -14.69 -0.10
N GLU A 307 2.71 -14.23 -1.22
CA GLU A 307 3.57 -15.04 -2.09
C GLU A 307 4.90 -15.37 -1.43
N ALA A 308 5.51 -14.42 -0.71
CA ALA A 308 6.78 -14.58 -0.01
C ALA A 308 6.81 -15.81 0.91
N ARG A 309 5.68 -16.13 1.56
CA ARG A 309 5.54 -17.33 2.40
C ARG A 309 5.78 -18.64 1.64
N THR A 310 5.52 -18.65 0.33
CA THR A 310 5.76 -19.81 -0.55
C THR A 310 7.14 -19.80 -1.21
N LEU A 311 7.91 -18.72 -1.04
CA LEU A 311 9.22 -18.48 -1.65
C LEU A 311 10.38 -18.56 -0.66
N ALA A 312 10.15 -19.05 0.55
CA ALA A 312 11.20 -19.23 1.57
C ALA A 312 12.39 -20.08 1.07
N ALA A 313 12.15 -21.02 0.15
CA ALA A 313 13.19 -21.85 -0.46
C ALA A 313 14.15 -21.07 -1.39
N TYR A 314 13.77 -19.86 -1.81
CA TYR A 314 14.56 -18.96 -2.67
C TYR A 314 15.06 -17.75 -1.87
N ASP A 315 15.28 -17.92 -0.56
CA ASP A 315 15.77 -16.90 0.36
C ASP A 315 14.95 -15.60 0.40
N VAL A 316 13.65 -15.67 0.07
CA VAL A 316 12.73 -14.56 0.31
C VAL A 316 12.33 -14.55 1.78
N LYS A 317 12.81 -13.54 2.52
CA LYS A 317 12.63 -13.41 3.96
C LYS A 317 11.82 -12.16 4.28
N PRO A 318 10.68 -12.28 4.96
CA PRO A 318 10.02 -11.13 5.57
C PRO A 318 10.83 -10.69 6.79
N TYR A 319 11.30 -9.45 6.79
CA TYR A 319 11.97 -8.81 7.90
C TYR A 319 11.17 -7.57 8.32
N ASP A 320 10.45 -7.68 9.43
CA ASP A 320 9.60 -6.62 9.97
C ASP A 320 8.59 -6.09 8.92
N SER A 321 8.77 -4.86 8.41
CA SER A 321 7.96 -4.24 7.35
C SER A 321 8.59 -4.29 5.95
N ARG A 322 9.62 -5.13 5.75
CA ARG A 322 10.37 -5.25 4.49
C ARG A 322 10.42 -6.70 4.01
N LEU A 323 10.40 -6.90 2.70
CA LEU A 323 10.66 -8.20 2.08
C LEU A 323 12.04 -8.17 1.45
N ILE A 324 12.95 -9.04 1.90
CA ILE A 324 14.31 -9.14 1.39
C ILE A 324 14.40 -10.39 0.53
N CYS A 325 14.93 -10.24 -0.69
CA CYS A 325 15.17 -11.31 -1.64
C CYS A 325 16.66 -11.35 -1.96
N ASP A 326 17.35 -12.39 -1.50
CA ASP A 326 18.75 -12.63 -1.86
C ASP A 326 18.80 -13.20 -3.29
N ILE A 327 19.40 -12.48 -4.24
CA ILE A 327 19.45 -12.89 -5.66
C ILE A 327 20.73 -13.66 -5.97
N ASP A 328 21.86 -13.16 -5.46
CA ASP A 328 23.17 -13.74 -5.72
C ASP A 328 24.02 -13.73 -4.44
N PRO A 329 24.38 -14.92 -3.91
CA PRO A 329 25.25 -15.02 -2.75
C PRO A 329 26.69 -14.57 -3.04
N ALA A 330 27.17 -14.67 -4.29
CA ALA A 330 28.56 -14.35 -4.66
C ALA A 330 28.80 -12.83 -4.72
N SER A 331 27.87 -12.07 -5.32
CA SER A 331 27.91 -10.60 -5.37
C SER A 331 27.15 -9.92 -4.23
N LYS A 332 26.61 -10.71 -3.27
CA LYS A 332 25.75 -10.24 -2.17
C LYS A 332 24.64 -9.29 -2.65
N SER A 333 24.08 -9.56 -3.83
CA SER A 333 23.05 -8.72 -4.43
C SER A 333 21.68 -9.06 -3.84
N ARG A 334 20.96 -8.04 -3.37
CA ARG A 334 19.66 -8.17 -2.70
C ARG A 334 18.64 -7.21 -3.28
N VAL A 335 17.38 -7.65 -3.32
CA VAL A 335 16.22 -6.79 -3.58
C VAL A 335 15.41 -6.65 -2.31
N ILE A 336 15.14 -5.41 -1.92
CA ILE A 336 14.35 -5.07 -0.74
C ILE A 336 13.07 -4.38 -1.22
N LEU A 337 11.92 -4.89 -0.80
CA LEU A 337 10.61 -4.33 -1.09
C LEU A 337 10.02 -3.79 0.21
N GLU A 338 9.46 -2.59 0.18
CA GLU A 338 8.84 -1.94 1.34
C GLU A 338 7.61 -1.14 0.92
N LEU A 339 6.58 -1.09 1.75
CA LEU A 339 5.47 -0.15 1.61
C LEU A 339 5.83 1.13 2.37
N VAL A 340 5.97 2.24 1.64
CA VAL A 340 6.48 3.51 2.18
C VAL A 340 5.40 4.59 2.04
N PRO A 341 5.15 5.40 3.08
CA PRO A 341 4.26 6.56 2.98
C PRO A 341 4.87 7.63 2.08
N LEU A 342 4.03 8.30 1.31
CA LEU A 342 4.42 9.42 0.47
C LEU A 342 4.75 10.63 1.34
N GLY A 343 5.78 11.38 0.92
CA GLY A 343 6.13 12.66 1.51
C GLY A 343 5.76 13.82 0.58
N PRO A 344 5.88 15.07 1.06
CA PRO A 344 5.58 16.26 0.27
C PRO A 344 6.53 16.48 -0.92
N GLN A 345 7.67 15.80 -0.94
CA GLN A 345 8.63 15.84 -2.04
C GLN A 345 8.77 14.45 -2.66
N ALA A 346 8.86 14.41 -3.99
CA ALA A 346 9.22 13.19 -4.70
C ALA A 346 10.64 12.79 -4.30
N SER A 347 10.83 11.53 -3.89
CA SER A 347 12.17 11.02 -3.64
C SER A 347 12.70 10.39 -4.91
N SER A 348 13.60 11.10 -5.58
CA SER A 348 14.45 10.55 -6.62
C SER A 348 15.90 10.59 -6.13
N ASP A 349 16.46 9.42 -5.81
CA ASP A 349 17.91 9.27 -5.65
C ASP A 349 18.50 9.25 -7.06
N ASP A 350 18.57 10.41 -7.71
CA ASP A 350 18.64 10.53 -9.19
C ASP A 350 19.89 9.94 -9.86
N ASP A 351 20.96 9.60 -9.13
CA ASP A 351 22.25 9.20 -9.71
C ASP A 351 22.78 7.83 -9.25
N LEU A 352 21.90 6.90 -8.88
CA LEU A 352 22.32 5.53 -8.54
C LEU A 352 22.40 4.63 -9.79
N PRO A 353 23.47 3.82 -9.95
CA PRO A 353 23.77 3.11 -11.20
C PRO A 353 22.73 2.04 -11.57
N ASP A 354 22.10 1.40 -10.59
CA ASP A 354 21.13 0.32 -10.79
C ASP A 354 19.67 0.79 -10.64
N ASN A 355 19.39 2.11 -10.68
CA ASN A 355 18.03 2.66 -10.63
C ASN A 355 17.11 2.06 -11.69
N GLN A 356 17.62 1.86 -12.90
CA GLN A 356 16.86 1.25 -13.99
C GLN A 356 16.39 -0.16 -13.64
N ILE A 357 17.19 -0.92 -12.89
CA ILE A 357 16.83 -2.29 -12.47
C ILE A 357 15.71 -2.23 -11.43
N ALA A 358 15.84 -1.37 -10.41
CA ALA A 358 14.83 -1.19 -9.37
C ALA A 358 13.48 -0.71 -9.98
N GLU A 359 13.53 0.25 -10.90
CA GLU A 359 12.34 0.75 -11.61
C GLU A 359 11.71 -0.33 -12.48
N THR A 360 12.52 -1.12 -13.21
CA THR A 360 12.02 -2.23 -14.02
C THR A 360 11.33 -3.29 -13.17
N ILE A 361 11.87 -3.61 -11.99
CA ILE A 361 11.25 -4.54 -11.05
C ILE A 361 9.91 -3.97 -10.54
N SER A 362 9.88 -2.69 -10.16
CA SER A 362 8.66 -2.00 -9.73
C SER A 362 7.57 -2.06 -10.82
N LEU A 363 7.90 -1.65 -12.05
CA LEU A 363 6.98 -1.68 -13.18
C LEU A 363 6.50 -3.10 -13.53
N ALA A 364 7.40 -4.09 -13.44
CA ALA A 364 7.04 -5.49 -13.64
C ALA A 364 6.02 -5.95 -12.61
N LEU A 365 6.20 -5.63 -11.33
CA LEU A 365 5.26 -5.97 -10.25
C LEU A 365 3.86 -5.36 -10.50
N HIS A 366 3.79 -4.07 -10.84
CA HIS A 366 2.53 -3.39 -11.16
C HIS A 366 1.83 -4.03 -12.38
N THR A 367 2.61 -4.38 -13.41
CA THR A 367 2.10 -5.03 -14.62
C THR A 367 1.59 -6.44 -14.33
N LEU A 368 2.30 -7.22 -13.50
CA LEU A 368 1.93 -8.57 -13.13
C LEU A 368 0.66 -8.61 -12.27
N LEU A 369 0.49 -7.67 -11.32
CA LEU A 369 -0.74 -7.56 -10.55
C LEU A 369 -1.93 -7.17 -11.45
N SER A 370 -1.74 -6.21 -12.35
CA SER A 370 -2.77 -5.83 -13.34
C SER A 370 -3.15 -7.00 -14.25
N TYR A 371 -2.17 -7.82 -14.65
CA TYR A 371 -2.41 -9.04 -15.40
C TYR A 371 -3.20 -10.07 -14.59
N ALA A 372 -2.88 -10.23 -13.31
CA ALA A 372 -3.60 -11.11 -12.40
C ALA A 372 -5.07 -10.69 -12.23
N HIS A 373 -5.35 -9.39 -12.05
CA HIS A 373 -6.71 -8.85 -12.03
C HIS A 373 -7.46 -9.18 -13.32
N ARG A 374 -6.82 -9.03 -14.48
CA ARG A 374 -7.43 -9.39 -15.77
C ARG A 374 -7.69 -10.88 -15.90
N GLN A 375 -6.80 -11.73 -15.38
CA GLN A 375 -7.01 -13.17 -15.36
C GLN A 375 -8.20 -13.54 -14.47
N ASN A 376 -8.35 -12.91 -13.30
CA ASN A 376 -9.51 -13.08 -12.42
C ASN A 376 -10.80 -12.67 -13.15
N GLU A 377 -10.81 -11.52 -13.83
CA GLU A 377 -11.95 -11.06 -14.64
C GLU A 377 -12.36 -12.10 -15.70
N LEU A 378 -11.38 -12.66 -16.41
CA LEU A 378 -11.61 -13.69 -17.43
C LEU A 378 -12.16 -14.97 -16.83
N THR A 379 -11.65 -15.41 -15.68
CA THR A 379 -12.18 -16.61 -14.99
C THR A 379 -13.60 -16.40 -14.49
N ARG A 380 -13.96 -15.16 -14.10
CA ARG A 380 -15.31 -14.80 -13.65
C ARG A 380 -16.31 -14.73 -14.78
N THR A 381 -15.92 -14.14 -15.92
CA THR A 381 -16.78 -13.91 -17.08
C THR A 381 -16.96 -15.15 -17.95
N ARG A 382 -15.96 -16.06 -17.98
CA ARG A 382 -16.04 -17.28 -18.79
C ARG A 382 -16.96 -18.31 -18.13
N PRO A 383 -17.88 -18.92 -18.90
CA PRO A 383 -18.66 -20.05 -18.41
C PRO A 383 -17.72 -21.24 -18.17
N ILE A 384 -17.67 -21.70 -16.93
CA ILE A 384 -16.91 -22.89 -16.55
C ILE A 384 -17.84 -24.09 -16.74
N PRO A 385 -17.37 -25.21 -17.33
CA PRO A 385 -18.14 -26.44 -17.43
C PRO A 385 -18.72 -26.84 -16.05
N PRO A 386 -19.98 -27.30 -15.98
CA PRO A 386 -20.69 -27.51 -14.71
C PRO A 386 -20.07 -28.57 -13.80
N HIS A 387 -19.19 -29.43 -14.33
CA HIS A 387 -18.50 -30.46 -13.56
C HIS A 387 -17.23 -29.95 -12.85
N ILE A 388 -16.75 -28.74 -13.17
CA ILE A 388 -15.55 -28.18 -12.55
C ILE A 388 -16.00 -27.24 -11.41
N PRO A 389 -15.77 -27.60 -10.13
CA PRO A 389 -16.06 -26.70 -9.04
C PRO A 389 -15.22 -25.43 -9.20
N ARG A 390 -15.85 -24.26 -9.11
CA ARG A 390 -15.11 -23.00 -8.99
C ARG A 390 -14.23 -23.11 -7.75
N SER A 391 -12.90 -23.05 -7.93
CA SER A 391 -11.96 -22.87 -6.82
C SER A 391 -12.40 -21.63 -6.04
N ARG A 392 -12.98 -21.83 -4.86
CA ARG A 392 -13.40 -20.75 -3.95
C ARG A 392 -12.20 -20.15 -3.20
N GLY A 393 -11.04 -20.78 -3.30
CA GLY A 393 -9.78 -20.24 -2.77
C GLY A 393 -9.16 -19.27 -3.76
N GLN A 394 -8.77 -18.10 -3.26
CA GLN A 394 -7.94 -17.15 -3.99
C GLN A 394 -6.61 -17.83 -4.30
N GLN A 395 -6.27 -17.98 -5.57
CA GLN A 395 -4.94 -18.46 -5.95
C GLN A 395 -3.94 -17.38 -5.56
N THR A 396 -2.83 -17.75 -4.92
CA THR A 396 -1.75 -16.80 -4.64
C THR A 396 -1.19 -16.32 -5.99
N HIS A 397 -1.12 -15.02 -6.19
CA HIS A 397 -0.56 -14.47 -7.43
C HIS A 397 0.95 -14.71 -7.47
N ALA A 398 1.46 -15.12 -8.63
CA ALA A 398 2.89 -15.26 -8.87
C ALA A 398 3.44 -13.92 -9.39
N LEU A 399 3.84 -13.04 -8.49
CA LEU A 399 4.34 -11.69 -8.79
C LEU A 399 5.86 -11.63 -8.70
N LEU A 400 6.40 -12.10 -7.57
CA LEU A 400 7.82 -12.09 -7.26
C LEU A 400 8.55 -13.27 -7.91
N ARG A 401 7.94 -14.46 -7.96
CA ARG A 401 8.55 -15.66 -8.55
C ARG A 401 9.01 -15.48 -10.01
N PRO A 402 8.23 -14.84 -10.92
CA PRO A 402 8.69 -14.54 -12.28
C PRO A 402 9.90 -13.63 -12.35
N ILE A 403 10.01 -12.68 -11.42
CA ILE A 403 11.13 -11.75 -11.34
C ILE A 403 12.38 -12.50 -10.87
N ILE A 404 12.27 -13.28 -9.79
CA ILE A 404 13.35 -14.14 -9.29
C ILE A 404 13.84 -15.08 -10.41
N ALA A 405 12.92 -15.76 -11.10
CA ALA A 405 13.26 -16.67 -12.19
C ALA A 405 14.04 -15.97 -13.32
N ARG A 406 13.68 -14.72 -13.67
CA ARG A 406 14.40 -13.92 -14.66
C ARG A 406 15.79 -13.51 -14.19
N LEU A 407 15.92 -13.06 -12.95
CA LEU A 407 17.20 -12.65 -12.40
C LEU A 407 18.16 -13.85 -12.29
N MET A 408 17.66 -14.99 -11.80
CA MET A 408 18.39 -16.26 -11.80
C MET A 408 18.81 -16.68 -13.21
N HIS A 409 17.91 -16.56 -14.19
CA HIS A 409 18.22 -16.88 -15.58
C HIS A 409 19.37 -16.01 -16.12
N LEU A 410 19.32 -14.70 -15.91
CA LEU A 410 20.36 -13.77 -16.36
C LEU A 410 21.71 -14.08 -15.70
N HIS A 411 21.71 -14.36 -14.40
CA HIS A 411 22.90 -14.79 -13.68
C HIS A 411 23.48 -16.09 -14.27
N ASN A 412 22.63 -17.10 -14.48
CA ASN A 412 23.04 -18.39 -15.04
C ASN A 412 23.55 -18.29 -16.48
N VAL A 413 23.00 -17.39 -17.30
CA VAL A 413 23.55 -17.07 -18.63
C VAL A 413 24.96 -16.51 -18.49
N GLN A 414 25.20 -15.57 -17.57
CA GLN A 414 26.52 -14.97 -17.36
C GLN A 414 27.54 -16.01 -16.86
N VAL A 415 27.19 -16.80 -15.84
CA VAL A 415 28.08 -17.83 -15.27
C VAL A 415 28.49 -18.85 -16.33
N VAL A 416 27.54 -19.42 -17.05
CA VAL A 416 27.83 -20.43 -18.08
C VAL A 416 28.59 -19.82 -19.26
N THR A 417 28.24 -18.61 -19.68
CA THR A 417 28.95 -17.93 -20.78
C THR A 417 30.39 -17.61 -20.40
N LYS A 418 30.64 -17.17 -19.16
CA LYS A 418 31.99 -16.93 -18.65
C LYS A 418 32.80 -18.23 -18.60
N HIS A 419 32.24 -19.29 -18.04
CA HIS A 419 32.91 -20.59 -17.94
C HIS A 419 33.24 -21.17 -19.33
N VAL A 420 32.26 -21.21 -20.24
CA VAL A 420 32.48 -21.68 -21.62
C VAL A 420 33.45 -20.77 -22.37
N GLY A 421 33.40 -19.46 -22.13
CA GLY A 421 34.32 -18.50 -22.73
C GLY A 421 35.77 -18.76 -22.36
N VAL A 422 36.06 -18.94 -21.07
CA VAL A 422 37.42 -19.24 -20.59
C VAL A 422 37.88 -20.60 -21.12
N LEU A 423 37.01 -21.63 -21.12
CA LEU A 423 37.33 -22.94 -21.70
C LEU A 423 37.73 -22.84 -23.18
N VAL A 424 36.96 -22.10 -23.98
CA VAL A 424 37.25 -21.89 -25.40
C VAL A 424 38.55 -21.10 -25.60
N GLN A 425 38.81 -20.09 -24.78
CA GLN A 425 40.07 -19.33 -24.84
C GLN A 425 41.27 -20.22 -24.52
N SER A 426 41.19 -21.07 -23.49
CA SER A 426 42.24 -22.04 -23.14
C SER A 426 42.53 -23.00 -24.30
N LEU A 427 41.48 -23.51 -24.97
CA LEU A 427 41.63 -24.38 -26.13
C LEU A 427 42.18 -23.66 -27.37
N GLN A 428 41.79 -22.41 -27.61
CA GLN A 428 42.35 -21.60 -28.70
C GLN A 428 43.85 -21.34 -28.50
N ARG A 429 44.28 -21.05 -27.27
CA ARG A 429 45.70 -20.87 -26.92
C ARG A 429 46.50 -22.17 -27.07
N ALA A 430 45.87 -23.30 -26.79
CA ALA A 430 46.40 -24.64 -27.03
C ALA A 430 46.51 -25.02 -28.52
N GLY A 431 45.90 -24.23 -29.42
CA GLY A 431 46.01 -24.39 -30.87
C GLY A 431 44.77 -24.96 -31.57
N PHE A 432 43.64 -25.12 -30.87
CA PHE A 432 42.41 -25.65 -31.44
C PHE A 432 41.52 -24.53 -32.00
N PRO A 433 40.80 -24.75 -33.12
CA PRO A 433 39.85 -23.77 -33.66
C PRO A 433 38.51 -23.82 -32.91
N SER A 434 38.56 -23.72 -31.58
CA SER A 434 37.38 -23.77 -30.71
C SER A 434 36.61 -22.45 -30.78
N ARG A 435 35.27 -22.50 -30.73
CA ARG A 435 34.42 -21.30 -30.69
C ARG A 435 33.08 -21.60 -30.02
N PHE A 436 32.43 -20.57 -29.48
CA PHE A 436 31.06 -20.68 -29.01
C PHE A 436 30.19 -19.55 -29.58
N VAL A 437 28.89 -19.81 -29.72
CA VAL A 437 27.88 -18.82 -30.11
C VAL A 437 26.71 -18.91 -29.13
N LEU A 438 26.41 -17.80 -28.46
CA LEU A 438 25.23 -17.67 -27.60
C LEU A 438 24.02 -17.29 -28.46
N HIS A 439 23.01 -18.16 -28.45
CA HIS A 439 21.70 -17.95 -29.03
C HIS A 439 20.67 -17.80 -27.92
N THR A 440 20.26 -16.58 -27.67
CA THR A 440 19.06 -16.28 -26.87
C THR A 440 17.85 -16.39 -27.79
N ALA A 441 16.93 -17.31 -27.49
CA ALA A 441 15.73 -17.49 -28.31
C ALA A 441 14.91 -16.18 -28.31
N PRO A 442 14.53 -15.63 -29.47
CA PRO A 442 13.62 -14.49 -29.49
C PRO A 442 12.26 -14.91 -28.94
N ILE A 443 11.59 -14.00 -28.24
CA ILE A 443 10.21 -14.21 -27.78
C ILE A 443 9.34 -14.34 -29.03
N SER A 444 8.95 -15.57 -29.40
CA SER A 444 8.11 -15.82 -30.55
C SER A 444 6.68 -15.32 -30.26
N LEU A 445 6.29 -14.24 -30.94
CA LEU A 445 4.93 -13.68 -30.92
C LEU A 445 4.00 -14.39 -31.92
N THR A 446 4.28 -15.65 -32.29
CA THR A 446 3.66 -16.33 -33.44
C THR A 446 2.14 -16.51 -33.35
N ASP A 447 1.52 -16.30 -32.18
CA ASP A 447 0.07 -16.35 -31.98
C ASP A 447 -0.63 -14.97 -32.01
N SER A 448 0.08 -13.89 -32.33
CA SER A 448 -0.48 -12.52 -32.32
C SER A 448 -1.05 -12.07 -33.67
N ASP A 449 -1.59 -12.98 -34.49
CA ASP A 449 -2.20 -12.60 -35.76
C ASP A 449 -3.61 -12.01 -35.50
N PRO A 450 -3.83 -10.70 -35.71
CA PRO A 450 -5.09 -10.05 -35.36
C PRO A 450 -6.28 -10.58 -36.18
N ALA A 451 -6.02 -11.21 -37.33
CA ALA A 451 -7.02 -11.80 -38.21
C ALA A 451 -7.70 -13.06 -37.64
N ASN A 452 -7.08 -13.72 -36.65
CA ASN A 452 -7.61 -14.93 -36.01
C ASN A 452 -8.22 -14.66 -34.62
N GLN A 453 -8.36 -13.39 -34.21
CA GLN A 453 -8.87 -13.02 -32.89
C GLN A 453 -10.40 -13.15 -32.81
N GLY A 454 -10.86 -14.30 -32.33
CA GLY A 454 -12.24 -14.45 -31.87
C GLY A 454 -12.53 -13.60 -30.62
N PRO A 455 -13.81 -13.33 -30.30
CA PRO A 455 -14.22 -12.46 -29.17
C PRO A 455 -13.79 -12.96 -27.77
N ASN A 456 -13.28 -14.19 -27.69
CA ASN A 456 -12.83 -14.84 -26.44
C ASN A 456 -11.30 -14.93 -26.30
N GLN A 457 -10.52 -14.39 -27.24
CA GLN A 457 -9.06 -14.45 -27.18
C GLN A 457 -8.45 -13.35 -26.29
N LEU A 458 -7.25 -13.62 -25.79
CA LEU A 458 -6.49 -12.68 -24.96
C LEU A 458 -6.04 -11.49 -25.82
N ALA A 459 -6.06 -10.28 -25.25
CA ALA A 459 -5.50 -9.12 -25.93
C ALA A 459 -3.99 -9.32 -26.17
N SER A 460 -3.42 -8.69 -27.21
CA SER A 460 -2.00 -8.83 -27.54
C SER A 460 -1.07 -8.50 -26.37
N SER A 461 -1.42 -7.52 -25.52
CA SER A 461 -0.69 -7.20 -24.29
C SER A 461 -0.71 -8.34 -23.26
N GLN A 462 -1.83 -9.04 -23.13
CA GLN A 462 -1.96 -10.21 -22.24
C GLN A 462 -1.18 -11.42 -22.78
N ILE A 463 -1.14 -11.61 -24.10
CA ILE A 463 -0.32 -12.63 -24.74
C ILE A 463 1.17 -12.34 -24.50
N MET A 464 1.57 -11.09 -24.64
CA MET A 464 2.95 -10.65 -24.35
C MET A 464 3.35 -10.95 -22.90
N ILE A 465 2.53 -10.59 -21.91
CA ILE A 465 2.80 -10.88 -20.50
C ILE A 465 2.80 -12.39 -20.26
N ARG A 466 1.86 -13.15 -20.85
CA ARG A 466 1.85 -14.61 -20.76
C ARG A 466 3.12 -15.24 -21.32
N ASN A 467 3.67 -14.69 -22.39
CA ASN A 467 4.95 -15.13 -22.97
C ASN A 467 6.13 -14.77 -22.07
N MET A 468 6.08 -13.65 -21.35
CA MET A 468 7.08 -13.31 -20.33
C MET A 468 7.07 -14.29 -19.14
N LEU A 469 5.93 -14.92 -18.87
CA LEU A 469 5.75 -15.94 -17.82
C LEU A 469 6.09 -17.37 -18.28
N GLN A 470 6.44 -17.58 -19.56
CA GLN A 470 6.89 -18.89 -20.04
C GLN A 470 8.32 -19.20 -19.58
N PRO A 471 8.70 -20.48 -19.51
CA PRO A 471 10.09 -20.87 -19.24
C PRO A 471 11.07 -20.20 -20.21
N ILE A 472 12.15 -19.65 -19.65
CA ILE A 472 13.13 -18.88 -20.41
C ILE A 472 14.30 -19.78 -20.77
N GLU A 473 14.78 -19.68 -22.01
CA GLU A 473 15.80 -20.56 -22.54
C GLU A 473 16.93 -19.80 -23.21
N PHE A 474 18.15 -20.29 -23.00
CA PHE A 474 19.33 -19.87 -23.74
C PHE A 474 20.06 -21.10 -24.29
N ASN A 475 20.65 -20.95 -25.47
CA ASN A 475 21.38 -22.00 -26.14
C ASN A 475 22.81 -21.54 -26.44
N ILE A 476 23.82 -22.28 -26.01
CA ILE A 476 25.21 -22.05 -26.35
C ILE A 476 25.65 -23.15 -27.31
N LYS A 477 25.88 -22.80 -28.57
CA LYS A 477 26.45 -23.72 -29.55
C LYS A 477 27.96 -23.71 -29.39
N LEU A 478 28.53 -24.81 -28.91
CA LEU A 478 29.95 -24.96 -28.63
C LEU A 478 30.61 -25.86 -29.68
N THR A 479 31.75 -25.44 -30.20
CA THR A 479 32.64 -26.22 -31.05
C THR A 479 33.98 -26.36 -30.30
N ILE A 480 34.27 -27.57 -29.80
CA ILE A 480 35.51 -27.87 -29.06
C ILE A 480 36.62 -28.19 -30.06
N LEU A 481 36.36 -29.13 -30.97
CA LEU A 481 37.25 -29.58 -32.03
C LEU A 481 36.59 -29.32 -33.40
N PRO A 482 37.34 -29.29 -34.52
CA PRO A 482 36.79 -29.02 -35.85
C PRO A 482 35.58 -29.89 -36.22
N ASN A 483 35.59 -31.15 -35.77
CA ASN A 483 34.57 -32.15 -36.09
C ASN A 483 33.57 -32.39 -34.94
N VAL A 484 33.68 -31.66 -33.82
CA VAL A 484 32.89 -31.89 -32.61
C VAL A 484 32.18 -30.61 -32.18
N SER A 485 30.87 -30.58 -32.45
CA SER A 485 30.00 -29.50 -32.00
C SER A 485 28.76 -30.04 -31.30
N PHE A 486 28.29 -29.30 -30.29
CA PHE A 486 27.07 -29.60 -29.55
C PHE A 486 26.47 -28.30 -29.00
N THR A 487 25.22 -28.38 -28.55
CA THR A 487 24.49 -27.23 -28.01
C THR A 487 24.19 -27.47 -26.53
N VAL A 488 24.59 -26.54 -25.68
CA VAL A 488 24.17 -26.49 -24.28
C VAL A 488 22.90 -25.64 -24.20
N ARG A 489 21.79 -26.23 -23.79
CA ARG A 489 20.50 -25.55 -23.59
C ARG A 489 20.23 -25.37 -22.11
N GLY A 490 20.25 -24.15 -21.61
CA GLY A 490 19.81 -23.81 -20.26
C GLY A 490 18.35 -23.39 -20.26
N ARG A 491 17.50 -24.08 -19.50
CA ARG A 491 16.07 -23.80 -19.38
C ARG A 491 15.70 -23.48 -17.93
N THR A 492 15.18 -22.28 -17.71
CA THR A 492 14.73 -21.82 -16.38
C THR A 492 13.23 -21.97 -16.28
N PHE A 493 12.78 -22.82 -15.37
CA PHE A 493 11.36 -23.06 -15.13
C PHE A 493 10.83 -22.09 -14.10
N LEU A 494 9.58 -21.67 -14.28
CA LEU A 494 8.89 -20.83 -13.30
C LEU A 494 8.14 -21.68 -12.27
N MET A 495 7.47 -22.74 -12.73
CA MET A 495 6.63 -23.64 -11.95
C MET A 495 6.91 -25.09 -12.38
N PRO A 496 6.84 -26.09 -11.47
CA PRO A 496 6.49 -25.98 -10.04
C PRO A 496 7.66 -25.54 -9.13
N VAL A 497 8.90 -25.75 -9.56
CA VAL A 497 10.14 -25.34 -8.86
C VAL A 497 10.90 -24.39 -9.77
N THR A 498 11.34 -23.26 -9.23
CA THR A 498 12.11 -22.23 -9.93
C THR A 498 13.58 -22.63 -9.95
N ALA A 499 13.98 -23.33 -11.01
CA ALA A 499 15.35 -23.80 -11.18
C ALA A 499 15.76 -23.76 -12.66
N THR A 500 17.06 -23.66 -12.91
CA THR A 500 17.65 -23.73 -14.25
C THR A 500 18.26 -25.10 -14.47
N TYR A 501 17.77 -25.84 -15.45
CA TYR A 501 18.35 -27.13 -15.85
C TYR A 501 19.13 -26.98 -17.15
N TYR A 502 20.24 -27.69 -17.27
CA TYR A 502 21.13 -27.64 -18.43
C TYR A 502 21.08 -28.96 -19.21
N TYR A 503 20.81 -28.87 -20.50
CA TYR A 503 20.76 -30.02 -21.39
C TYR A 503 21.85 -29.91 -22.46
N VAL A 504 22.64 -30.97 -22.62
CA VAL A 504 23.65 -31.04 -23.68
C VAL A 504 23.07 -31.83 -24.86
N ILE A 505 22.78 -31.11 -25.94
CA ILE A 505 22.18 -31.64 -27.17
C ILE A 505 23.29 -31.87 -28.20
N THR A 506 23.50 -33.12 -28.55
CA THR A 506 24.50 -33.53 -29.55
C THR A 506 23.84 -33.89 -30.88
N PRO A 507 24.48 -33.62 -32.03
CA PRO A 507 24.02 -34.14 -33.31
C PRO A 507 24.07 -35.69 -33.32
N PRO A 508 23.23 -36.37 -34.13
CA PRO A 508 23.01 -37.82 -34.05
C PRO A 508 24.27 -38.67 -34.32
N ASN A 509 25.27 -38.12 -35.01
CA ASN A 509 26.55 -38.79 -35.33
C ASN A 509 27.76 -38.14 -34.62
N SER A 510 27.56 -37.48 -33.47
CA SER A 510 28.65 -36.82 -32.76
C SER A 510 29.62 -37.82 -32.13
N PRO A 511 30.95 -37.67 -32.28
CA PRO A 511 31.93 -38.49 -31.57
C PRO A 511 31.87 -38.27 -30.05
N LEU A 512 31.27 -37.16 -29.59
CA LEU A 512 31.04 -36.90 -28.17
C LEU A 512 30.18 -37.99 -27.51
N SER A 513 29.20 -38.56 -28.22
CA SER A 513 28.35 -39.63 -27.67
C SER A 513 29.12 -40.92 -27.40
N ALA A 514 30.19 -41.18 -28.16
CA ALA A 514 31.06 -42.33 -27.96
C ALA A 514 32.12 -42.06 -26.87
N ALA A 515 32.68 -40.85 -26.84
CA ALA A 515 33.71 -40.44 -25.88
C ALA A 515 33.18 -40.23 -24.46
N CYS A 516 32.05 -39.52 -24.34
CA CYS A 516 31.43 -39.12 -23.09
C CYS A 516 29.96 -38.73 -23.33
N ALA A 517 29.04 -39.71 -23.26
CA ALA A 517 27.62 -39.45 -23.50
C ALA A 517 27.02 -38.47 -22.48
N PRO A 518 26.22 -37.48 -22.93
CA PRO A 518 25.55 -36.55 -22.02
C PRO A 518 24.46 -37.24 -21.20
N TYR A 519 24.24 -36.75 -19.97
CA TYR A 519 23.17 -37.25 -19.11
C TYR A 519 21.78 -36.85 -19.66
N ARG A 520 20.86 -37.83 -19.72
CA ARG A 520 19.56 -37.66 -20.40
C ARG A 520 18.61 -36.69 -19.67
N GLU A 521 18.67 -36.64 -18.35
CA GLU A 521 17.77 -35.82 -17.54
C GLU A 521 18.28 -34.37 -17.37
N GLY A 522 19.49 -34.09 -17.85
CA GLY A 522 20.14 -32.78 -17.75
C GLY A 522 20.92 -32.59 -16.44
N TYR A 523 21.73 -31.55 -16.40
CA TYR A 523 22.54 -31.17 -15.24
C TYR A 523 21.76 -30.15 -14.39
N PRO A 524 21.72 -30.33 -13.06
CA PRO A 524 20.94 -29.48 -12.18
C PRO A 524 21.56 -28.09 -11.98
N ASP A 525 22.89 -28.00 -11.97
CA ASP A 525 23.62 -26.77 -11.64
C ASP A 525 24.74 -26.46 -12.65
N ALA A 526 25.19 -25.21 -12.67
CA ALA A 526 26.27 -24.76 -13.55
C ALA A 526 27.59 -25.49 -13.26
N ASN A 527 27.86 -25.86 -12.01
CA ASN A 527 29.06 -26.61 -11.61
C ASN A 527 29.03 -28.04 -12.16
N ALA A 528 27.90 -28.73 -12.06
CA ALA A 528 27.75 -30.08 -12.63
C ALA A 528 27.89 -30.07 -14.16
N LEU A 529 27.41 -29.00 -14.81
CA LEU A 529 27.66 -28.78 -16.24
C LEU A 529 29.15 -28.53 -16.52
N ALA A 530 29.82 -27.69 -15.74
CA ALA A 530 31.25 -27.41 -15.87
C ALA A 530 32.11 -28.68 -15.75
N ASP A 531 31.85 -29.52 -14.75
CA ASP A 531 32.54 -30.80 -14.55
C ASP A 531 32.37 -31.73 -15.74
N TYR A 532 31.14 -31.80 -16.28
CA TYR A 532 30.87 -32.56 -17.48
C TYR A 532 31.63 -31.98 -18.69
N LEU A 533 31.62 -30.66 -18.89
CA LEU A 533 32.32 -30.02 -20.01
C LEU A 533 33.83 -30.25 -19.92
N GLY A 534 34.43 -30.17 -18.73
CA GLY A 534 35.85 -30.49 -18.51
C GLY A 534 36.17 -31.95 -18.83
N THR A 535 35.35 -32.88 -18.31
CA THR A 535 35.51 -34.33 -18.56
C THR A 535 35.29 -34.69 -20.03
N ALA A 536 34.30 -34.10 -20.69
CA ALA A 536 34.05 -34.29 -22.10
C ALA A 536 35.21 -33.76 -22.95
N THR A 537 35.73 -32.58 -22.63
CA THR A 537 36.86 -31.97 -23.36
C THR A 537 38.12 -32.83 -23.26
N THR A 538 38.49 -33.28 -22.07
CA THR A 538 39.68 -34.13 -21.87
C THR A 538 39.58 -35.45 -22.64
N ARG A 539 38.43 -36.13 -22.59
CA ARG A 539 38.21 -37.39 -23.32
C ARG A 539 38.22 -37.19 -24.84
N LEU A 540 37.67 -36.09 -25.33
CA LEU A 540 37.69 -35.73 -26.75
C LEU A 540 39.11 -35.44 -27.25
N LEU A 541 39.93 -34.75 -26.46
CA LEU A 541 41.33 -34.50 -26.80
C LEU A 541 42.13 -35.80 -26.88
N VAL A 542 41.94 -36.71 -25.92
CA VAL A 542 42.58 -38.03 -25.93
C VAL A 542 42.21 -38.82 -27.19
N GLU A 543 40.93 -38.86 -27.56
CA GLU A 543 40.50 -39.55 -28.78
C GLU A 543 41.02 -38.90 -30.06
N HIS A 544 41.10 -37.56 -30.09
CA HIS A 544 41.67 -36.84 -31.21
C HIS A 544 43.15 -37.19 -31.43
N TYR A 545 43.96 -37.18 -30.37
CA TYR A 545 45.38 -37.49 -30.47
C TYR A 545 45.67 -38.98 -30.67
N LEU A 546 44.89 -39.89 -30.07
CA LEU A 546 45.01 -41.33 -30.34
C LEU A 546 44.74 -41.67 -31.81
N ALA A 547 43.89 -40.91 -32.51
CA ALA A 547 43.66 -41.11 -33.93
C ALA A 547 44.84 -40.64 -34.81
N ILE A 548 45.70 -39.76 -34.29
CA ILE A 548 46.85 -39.17 -34.99
C ILE A 548 48.14 -39.95 -34.71
N LEU A 549 48.29 -40.50 -33.49
CA LEU A 549 49.50 -41.18 -33.05
C LEU A 549 49.65 -42.60 -33.62
N PRO A 550 50.85 -43.03 -34.07
CA PRO A 550 51.09 -44.39 -34.57
C PRO A 550 51.08 -45.41 -33.42
N PRO A 551 50.68 -46.68 -33.61
CA PRO A 551 50.75 -47.70 -32.55
C PRO A 551 52.18 -47.79 -31.98
N PRO A 552 52.38 -47.87 -30.65
CA PRO A 552 51.52 -48.58 -29.68
C PRO A 552 50.88 -47.67 -28.60
N TRP A 553 50.23 -46.57 -28.95
CA TRP A 553 49.52 -45.75 -27.95
C TRP A 553 48.10 -46.28 -27.67
N SER A 554 47.67 -46.21 -26.41
CA SER A 554 46.36 -46.68 -25.96
C SER A 554 45.70 -45.68 -25.00
N LYS A 555 44.36 -45.76 -24.89
CA LYS A 555 43.56 -44.93 -23.99
C LYS A 555 43.67 -45.45 -22.56
N GLY A 556 43.97 -44.58 -21.61
CA GLY A 556 43.94 -44.91 -20.18
C GLY A 556 42.52 -45.21 -19.68
N ILE A 557 42.41 -45.94 -18.56
CA ILE A 557 41.13 -46.46 -18.02
C ILE A 557 40.10 -45.35 -17.77
N GLN A 558 40.52 -44.18 -17.28
CA GLN A 558 39.64 -43.03 -17.01
C GLN A 558 39.27 -42.24 -18.27
N GLY A 559 39.91 -42.53 -19.40
CA GLY A 559 39.71 -41.90 -20.70
C GLY A 559 40.33 -40.51 -20.85
N ASN A 560 41.03 -39.99 -19.84
CA ASN A 560 41.68 -38.68 -19.81
C ASN A 560 43.20 -38.74 -20.04
N ALA A 561 43.75 -39.93 -20.30
CA ALA A 561 45.19 -40.13 -20.48
C ALA A 561 45.51 -40.99 -21.71
N ILE A 562 46.67 -40.73 -22.30
CA ILE A 562 47.29 -41.52 -23.36
C ILE A 562 48.48 -42.28 -22.75
N LEU A 563 48.54 -43.59 -22.97
CA LEU A 563 49.53 -44.51 -22.43
C LEU A 563 50.28 -45.23 -23.54
N ASN A 564 51.60 -45.39 -23.38
CA ASN A 564 52.37 -46.27 -24.26
C ASN A 564 52.14 -47.74 -23.87
N ALA A 565 51.49 -48.51 -24.75
CA ALA A 565 51.05 -49.88 -24.49
C ALA A 565 52.17 -50.93 -24.45
N LYS A 566 53.42 -50.58 -24.82
CA LYS A 566 54.54 -51.53 -24.77
C LYS A 566 55.20 -51.61 -23.40
N ASN A 567 55.39 -50.48 -22.71
CA ASN A 567 56.15 -50.44 -21.45
C ASN A 567 55.50 -49.64 -20.30
N GLU A 568 54.37 -48.95 -20.51
CA GLU A 568 53.79 -47.99 -19.52
C GLU A 568 54.73 -46.83 -19.09
N ASP A 569 55.94 -46.75 -19.66
CA ASP A 569 56.99 -45.77 -19.32
C ASP A 569 56.62 -44.31 -19.59
N CYS A 570 55.58 -44.04 -20.39
CA CYS A 570 55.10 -42.68 -20.65
C CYS A 570 53.57 -42.59 -20.56
N ARG A 571 53.11 -41.61 -19.80
CA ARG A 571 51.71 -41.29 -19.58
C ARG A 571 51.50 -39.78 -19.76
N MET A 572 50.63 -39.41 -20.69
CA MET A 572 50.18 -38.03 -20.87
C MET A 572 48.75 -37.91 -20.36
N VAL A 573 48.51 -37.04 -19.38
CA VAL A 573 47.19 -36.83 -18.79
C VAL A 573 46.70 -35.43 -19.14
N PHE A 574 45.50 -35.36 -19.73
CA PHE A 574 44.80 -34.11 -19.94
C PHE A 574 43.83 -33.89 -18.78
N THR A 575 43.91 -32.74 -18.14
CA THR A 575 42.95 -32.32 -17.09
C THR A 575 42.46 -30.93 -17.38
N VAL A 576 41.15 -30.71 -17.25
CA VAL A 576 40.57 -29.38 -17.21
C VAL A 576 40.13 -29.16 -15.76
N THR A 577 40.68 -28.13 -15.11
CA THR A 577 40.39 -27.80 -13.72
C THR A 577 39.05 -27.07 -13.57
N GLU A 578 38.58 -26.89 -12.32
CA GLU A 578 37.35 -26.15 -11.99
C GLU A 578 37.37 -24.70 -12.53
N GLU A 579 38.53 -24.04 -12.42
CA GLU A 579 38.87 -22.92 -13.30
C GLU A 579 39.26 -23.52 -14.65
N PRO A 580 38.55 -23.23 -15.76
CA PRO A 580 38.67 -23.95 -17.03
C PRO A 580 39.98 -23.63 -17.79
N ALA A 581 41.09 -23.99 -17.15
CA ALA A 581 42.42 -24.07 -17.69
C ALA A 581 42.66 -25.50 -18.16
N LEU A 582 43.28 -25.64 -19.34
CA LEU A 582 43.73 -26.93 -19.83
C LEU A 582 45.08 -27.22 -19.21
N HIS A 583 45.27 -28.42 -18.67
CA HIS A 583 46.55 -28.90 -18.17
C HIS A 583 46.91 -30.18 -18.90
N LEU A 584 48.17 -30.27 -19.31
CA LEU A 584 48.77 -31.47 -19.84
C LEU A 584 49.91 -31.85 -18.92
N LYS A 585 49.84 -33.05 -18.34
CA LYS A 585 50.91 -33.60 -17.52
C LYS A 585 51.51 -34.81 -18.23
N SER A 586 52.76 -34.71 -18.65
CA SER A 586 53.54 -35.86 -19.13
C SER A 586 54.37 -36.40 -17.98
N THR A 587 54.19 -37.68 -17.68
CA THR A 587 55.07 -38.44 -16.78
C THR A 587 55.78 -39.49 -17.60
N SER A 588 57.12 -39.43 -17.64
CA SER A 588 57.96 -40.42 -18.31
C SER A 588 59.00 -41.01 -17.35
N ILE A 589 59.35 -42.28 -17.54
CA ILE A 589 60.43 -42.96 -16.82
C ILE A 589 61.65 -42.99 -17.74
N VAL A 590 62.66 -42.16 -17.44
CA VAL A 590 63.93 -42.12 -18.18
C VAL A 590 65.03 -42.55 -17.21
N ASP A 591 65.80 -43.59 -17.55
CA ASP A 591 66.88 -44.13 -16.73
C ASP A 591 66.49 -44.50 -15.27
N GLY A 592 65.24 -44.95 -15.05
CA GLY A 592 64.73 -45.36 -13.74
C GLY A 592 64.30 -44.21 -12.81
N GLN A 593 64.32 -42.95 -13.28
CA GLN A 593 63.78 -41.79 -12.57
C GLN A 593 62.49 -41.29 -13.21
N LEU A 594 61.51 -40.95 -12.36
CA LEU A 594 60.21 -40.42 -12.79
C LEU A 594 60.35 -38.91 -13.11
N MET A 595 60.32 -38.57 -14.39
CA MET A 595 60.32 -37.20 -14.88
C MET A 595 58.88 -36.77 -15.12
N SER A 596 58.45 -35.66 -14.49
CA SER A 596 57.12 -35.09 -14.66
C SER A 596 57.23 -33.67 -15.22
N GLN A 597 56.62 -33.43 -16.37
CA GLN A 597 56.48 -32.10 -16.97
C GLN A 597 54.99 -31.73 -17.05
N GLU A 598 54.68 -30.48 -16.72
CA GLU A 598 53.31 -29.97 -16.67
C GLU A 598 53.23 -28.68 -17.47
N TRP A 599 52.24 -28.62 -18.36
CA TRP A 599 51.92 -27.46 -19.17
C TRP A 599 50.51 -27.02 -18.88
N THR A 600 50.34 -25.72 -18.66
CA THR A 600 49.08 -25.12 -18.25
C THR A 600 48.70 -24.03 -19.26
N TRP A 601 47.52 -24.14 -19.87
CA TRP A 601 46.94 -23.09 -20.71
C TRP A 601 45.82 -22.41 -19.92
N SER A 602 46.18 -21.27 -19.33
CA SER A 602 45.29 -20.34 -18.62
C SER A 602 45.45 -18.92 -19.18
N ASP A 603 44.78 -17.95 -18.56
CA ASP A 603 44.69 -16.56 -19.06
C ASP A 603 46.05 -15.82 -19.13
N ASP A 604 47.09 -16.33 -18.45
CA ASP A 604 48.46 -15.74 -18.41
C ASP A 604 49.54 -16.58 -19.12
N ALA A 605 49.20 -17.72 -19.72
CA ALA A 605 50.20 -18.67 -20.24
C ALA A 605 50.68 -18.39 -21.69
N THR A 606 51.94 -18.74 -21.98
CA THR A 606 52.58 -18.66 -23.31
C THR A 606 51.91 -19.58 -24.33
N LYS A 607 51.74 -19.09 -25.57
CA LYS A 607 51.18 -19.85 -26.71
C LYS A 607 52.15 -20.93 -27.19
N ILE A 608 52.12 -22.09 -26.55
CA ILE A 608 52.76 -23.31 -27.06
C ILE A 608 51.64 -24.21 -27.57
N HIS A 609 51.73 -24.66 -28.83
CA HIS A 609 50.75 -25.58 -29.40
C HIS A 609 50.85 -26.94 -28.71
N VAL A 610 49.72 -27.52 -28.32
CA VAL A 610 49.66 -28.85 -27.68
C VAL A 610 50.25 -29.92 -28.60
N GLN A 611 50.05 -29.79 -29.91
CA GLN A 611 50.62 -30.67 -30.93
C GLN A 611 52.15 -30.74 -30.84
N ASP A 612 52.83 -29.58 -30.74
CA ASP A 612 54.29 -29.50 -30.71
C ASP A 612 54.87 -30.19 -29.46
N ILE A 613 54.16 -30.11 -28.33
CA ILE A 613 54.55 -30.77 -27.08
C ILE A 613 54.41 -32.29 -27.21
N ILE A 614 53.28 -32.76 -27.74
CA ILE A 614 53.03 -34.19 -27.93
C ILE A 614 54.06 -34.77 -28.91
N ASP A 615 54.35 -34.09 -30.01
CA ASP A 615 55.33 -34.55 -31.00
C ASP A 615 56.76 -34.59 -30.43
N THR A 616 57.10 -33.62 -29.57
CA THR A 616 58.38 -33.58 -28.84
C THR A 616 58.50 -34.73 -27.85
N GLU A 617 57.46 -34.99 -27.05
CA GLU A 617 57.46 -36.08 -26.07
C GLU A 617 57.45 -37.47 -26.75
N VAL A 618 56.74 -37.63 -27.87
CA VAL A 618 56.73 -38.87 -28.65
C VAL A 618 58.10 -39.11 -29.31
N SER A 619 58.77 -38.06 -29.76
CA SER A 619 60.12 -38.16 -30.34
C SER A 619 61.19 -38.53 -29.31
N LYS A 620 61.05 -38.09 -28.04
CA LYS A 620 61.95 -38.50 -26.93
C LYS A 620 61.90 -40.00 -26.61
N LEU A 621 60.82 -40.70 -27.00
CA LEU A 621 60.61 -42.13 -26.73
C LEU A 621 60.96 -43.04 -27.92
N ASN A 622 61.15 -42.46 -29.11
CA ASN A 622 61.55 -43.17 -30.33
C ASN A 622 63.06 -43.09 -30.60
N LEU A 623 63.80 -42.34 -29.78
CA LEU A 623 65.26 -42.36 -29.62
C LEU A 623 65.63 -43.34 -28.51
#